data_AF-A0A7H0HRD9-F1
#
_entry.id   AF-A0A7H0HRD9-F1
#
_cell.length_a   1.000
_cell.length_b   1.000
_cell.length_c   1.000
_cell.angle_alpha   90.00
_cell.angle_beta   90.00
_cell.angle_gamma   90.00
#
_symmetry.space_group_name_H-M   'P 1'
#
loop_
_entity.id
_entity.type
_entity.pdbx_description
1 polymer ?
#
loop_
_entity_poly.entity_id
_entity_poly.type
_entity_poly.pdbx_seq_one_letter_code
_entity_poly.pdbx_strand_id
1 'polypeptide(L)'
;MHQPVTLLWAIGRARRGSRRSLPWPDTAEALTALLARHVPPGSRPRPDYPVLALHRAGLWEFDDHTGDVPTAHGDSEIAAWFARHRPAGGLAAPFHDLLRRSGFARVTAVEAILLKYLGDGDGSALLEDTGLHDPAMAEDTDASIAAARAPADPAVTRAAQYERWCALLDDGAAGGGVPRRAVLRHAPLRSAAARRAVLARSGGRCENPACGGAPDDVTDRGAPLLEVDHVLDLARGGPDHPRAMVALCPNCHAVKTRGRTRESLRAVLLDVARSRHDAMGGG
;
A
#
# COMPACT_ATOMS: atom_id res chain seq x y z
N MET A 1 -11.16 3.63 12.37
CA MET A 1 -9.80 3.17 11.99
C MET A 1 -9.40 1.81 12.55
N HIS A 2 -9.93 1.35 13.69
CA HIS A 2 -9.55 0.06 14.28
C HIS A 2 -9.99 -1.17 13.45
N GLN A 3 -11.25 -1.22 13.00
CA GLN A 3 -11.78 -2.32 12.15
C GLN A 3 -10.99 -2.58 10.84
N PRO A 4 -10.66 -1.56 10.02
CA PRO A 4 -9.93 -1.80 8.77
C PRO A 4 -8.51 -2.32 9.02
N VAL A 5 -7.83 -1.89 10.08
CA VAL A 5 -6.52 -2.43 10.48
C VAL A 5 -6.64 -3.92 10.83
N THR A 6 -7.66 -4.30 11.61
CA THR A 6 -7.93 -5.69 11.96
C THR A 6 -8.27 -6.55 10.74
N LEU A 7 -9.05 -6.03 9.79
CA LEU A 7 -9.37 -6.73 8.54
C LEU A 7 -8.13 -6.94 7.66
N LEU A 8 -7.32 -5.90 7.45
CA LEU A 8 -6.09 -6.00 6.66
C LEU A 8 -5.10 -6.98 7.26
N TRP A 9 -4.96 -6.97 8.59
CA TRP A 9 -4.17 -7.98 9.30
C TRP A 9 -4.67 -9.40 9.02
N ALA A 10 -5.98 -9.63 9.09
CA ALA A 10 -6.55 -10.95 8.87
C ALA A 10 -6.44 -11.41 7.41
N ILE A 11 -6.60 -10.51 6.44
CA ILE A 11 -6.36 -10.78 5.01
C ILE A 11 -4.89 -11.18 4.77
N GLY A 12 -3.95 -10.46 5.39
CA GLY A 12 -2.53 -10.79 5.34
C GLY A 12 -2.21 -12.19 5.87
N ARG A 13 -2.87 -12.60 6.96
CA ARG A 13 -2.74 -13.96 7.51
C ARG A 13 -3.28 -15.02 6.57
N ALA A 14 -4.46 -14.79 5.98
CA ALA A 14 -5.05 -15.69 4.99
C ALA A 14 -4.14 -15.85 3.77
N ARG A 15 -3.56 -14.75 3.26
CA ARG A 15 -2.56 -14.76 2.17
C ARG A 15 -1.39 -15.69 2.48
N ARG A 16 -0.84 -15.63 3.70
CA ARG A 16 0.31 -16.45 4.12
C ARG A 16 -0.04 -17.91 4.42
N GLY A 17 -1.29 -18.33 4.24
CA GLY A 17 -1.73 -19.67 4.60
C GLY A 17 -1.65 -19.95 6.11
N SER A 18 -1.70 -18.90 6.94
CA SER A 18 -1.73 -19.07 8.39
C SER A 18 -3.02 -19.79 8.82
N ARG A 19 -3.02 -20.39 10.02
CA ARG A 19 -4.24 -20.98 10.59
C ARG A 19 -5.36 -19.94 10.64
N ARG A 20 -6.57 -20.27 10.18
CA ARG A 20 -7.71 -19.34 10.16
C ARG A 20 -7.94 -18.68 11.52
N SER A 21 -8.02 -19.53 12.54
CA SER A 21 -8.31 -19.14 13.92
C SER A 21 -7.04 -19.05 14.76
N LEU A 22 -6.99 -18.06 15.64
CA LEU A 22 -5.97 -17.91 16.67
C LEU A 22 -6.63 -17.75 18.05
N PRO A 23 -5.97 -18.23 19.11
CA PRO A 23 -6.32 -17.86 20.47
C PRO A 23 -6.39 -16.33 20.66
N TRP A 24 -7.32 -15.89 21.51
CA TRP A 24 -7.46 -14.46 21.82
C TRP A 24 -6.15 -13.78 22.29
N PRO A 25 -5.31 -14.38 23.17
CA PRO A 25 -4.07 -13.74 23.59
C PRO A 25 -3.15 -13.36 22.42
N ASP A 26 -2.95 -14.28 21.47
CA ASP A 26 -2.09 -14.08 20.30
C ASP A 26 -2.69 -13.02 19.36
N THR A 27 -4.02 -13.05 19.19
CA THR A 27 -4.75 -12.06 18.40
C THR A 27 -4.64 -10.67 19.04
N ALA A 28 -4.82 -10.58 20.35
CA ALA A 28 -4.76 -9.33 21.10
C ALA A 28 -3.37 -8.72 21.05
N GLU A 29 -2.32 -9.52 21.23
CA GLU A 29 -0.93 -9.06 21.14
C GLU A 29 -0.62 -8.49 19.75
N ALA A 30 -0.89 -9.28 18.70
CA ALA A 30 -0.60 -8.89 17.32
C ALA A 30 -1.37 -7.63 16.90
N LEU A 31 -2.67 -7.54 17.24
CA LEU A 31 -3.48 -6.38 16.91
C LEU A 31 -3.14 -5.17 17.77
N THR A 32 -2.77 -5.34 19.05
CA THR A 32 -2.36 -4.21 19.90
C THR A 32 -1.11 -3.54 19.33
N ALA A 33 -0.10 -4.33 18.94
CA ALA A 33 1.11 -3.82 18.32
C ALA A 33 0.82 -3.08 17.00
N LEU A 34 -0.07 -3.63 16.16
CA LEU A 34 -0.43 -3.02 14.88
C LEU A 34 -1.26 -1.74 15.05
N LEU A 35 -2.25 -1.76 15.95
CA LEU A 35 -3.11 -0.61 16.23
C LEU A 35 -2.29 0.55 16.83
N ALA A 36 -1.35 0.27 17.72
CA ALA A 36 -0.48 1.29 18.31
C ALA A 36 0.41 2.00 17.27
N ARG A 37 0.78 1.31 16.18
CA ARG A 37 1.61 1.87 15.10
C ARG A 37 0.82 2.68 14.07
N HIS A 38 -0.42 2.29 13.80
CA HIS A 38 -1.18 2.79 12.64
C HIS A 38 -2.42 3.62 13.00
N VAL A 39 -2.84 3.64 14.26
CA VAL A 39 -3.97 4.46 14.72
C VAL A 39 -3.44 5.76 15.34
N PRO A 40 -4.10 6.93 15.12
CA PRO A 40 -3.66 8.21 15.62
C PRO A 40 -3.33 8.24 17.12
N PRO A 41 -2.29 8.99 17.54
CA PRO A 41 -1.91 9.14 18.94
C PRO A 41 -3.08 9.73 19.74
N GLY A 42 -3.45 9.05 20.83
CA GLY A 42 -4.60 9.38 21.69
C GLY A 42 -5.68 8.30 21.73
N SER A 43 -5.70 7.37 20.76
CA SER A 43 -6.54 6.18 20.83
C SER A 43 -5.83 5.06 21.60
N ARG A 44 -6.46 4.51 22.64
CA ARG A 44 -5.93 3.30 23.30
C ARG A 44 -6.05 2.11 22.33
N PRO A 45 -4.99 1.31 22.11
CA PRO A 45 -5.07 0.14 21.25
C PRO A 45 -5.96 -0.91 21.90
N ARG A 46 -7.21 -0.97 21.43
CA ARG A 46 -8.26 -1.86 21.94
C ARG A 46 -8.63 -2.85 20.84
N PRO A 47 -7.98 -4.03 20.76
CA PRO A 47 -8.25 -5.02 19.73
C PRO A 47 -9.61 -5.73 19.91
N ASP A 48 -10.18 -5.67 21.11
CA ASP A 48 -11.44 -6.30 21.49
C ASP A 48 -12.64 -5.68 20.75
N TYR A 49 -12.66 -4.35 20.63
CA TYR A 49 -13.72 -3.62 19.95
C TYR A 49 -13.84 -3.95 18.45
N PRO A 50 -12.79 -3.85 17.61
CA PRO A 50 -12.89 -4.17 16.19
C PRO A 50 -13.19 -5.65 15.95
N VAL A 51 -12.65 -6.58 16.75
CA VAL A 51 -12.95 -8.01 16.62
C VAL A 51 -14.42 -8.28 16.91
N LEU A 52 -14.97 -7.72 17.99
CA LEU A 52 -16.40 -7.85 18.31
C LEU A 52 -17.28 -7.23 17.21
N ALA A 53 -16.91 -6.07 16.68
CA ALA A 53 -17.66 -5.42 15.63
C ALA A 53 -17.63 -6.20 14.31
N LEU A 54 -16.52 -6.86 13.98
CA LEU A 54 -16.42 -7.75 12.82
C LEU A 54 -17.21 -9.04 13.01
N HIS A 55 -17.23 -9.59 14.22
CA HIS A 55 -18.06 -10.75 14.55
C HIS A 55 -19.54 -10.46 14.32
N ARG A 56 -20.02 -9.29 14.79
CA ARG A 56 -21.39 -8.82 14.56
C ARG A 56 -21.72 -8.57 13.08
N ALA A 57 -20.72 -8.23 12.28
CA ALA A 57 -20.87 -8.08 10.83
C ALA A 57 -20.80 -9.43 10.09
N GLY A 58 -20.66 -10.56 10.79
CA GLY A 58 -20.51 -11.89 10.20
C GLY A 58 -19.16 -12.13 9.52
N LEU A 59 -18.18 -11.24 9.74
CA LEU A 59 -16.85 -11.32 9.13
C LEU A 59 -15.85 -12.04 10.01
N TRP A 60 -16.18 -12.28 11.28
CA TRP A 60 -15.32 -12.95 12.26
C TRP A 60 -16.08 -14.04 13.00
N GLU A 61 -15.46 -15.20 13.17
CA GLU A 61 -16.02 -16.34 13.87
C GLU A 61 -15.19 -16.66 15.11
N PHE A 62 -15.85 -17.16 16.16
CA PHE A 62 -15.22 -17.74 17.33
C PHE A 62 -15.52 -19.23 17.36
N ASP A 63 -14.48 -20.06 17.37
CA ASP A 63 -14.60 -21.50 17.14
C ASP A 63 -15.13 -22.24 18.38
N ASP A 64 -14.79 -21.75 19.58
CA ASP A 64 -15.02 -22.47 20.85
C ASP A 64 -15.60 -21.56 21.95
N HIS A 65 -16.59 -20.72 21.63
CA HIS A 65 -17.23 -19.90 22.66
C HIS A 65 -18.54 -20.53 23.16
N THR A 66 -18.66 -20.66 24.48
CA THR A 66 -19.91 -20.99 25.17
C THR A 66 -20.47 -19.72 25.84
N GLY A 67 -21.71 -19.37 25.51
CA GLY A 67 -22.43 -18.20 26.03
C GLY A 67 -22.56 -17.03 25.05
N ASP A 68 -23.49 -16.12 25.35
CA ASP A 68 -23.79 -14.98 24.48
C ASP A 68 -22.60 -14.02 24.39
N VAL A 69 -22.21 -13.70 23.15
CA VAL A 69 -21.20 -12.68 22.88
C VAL A 69 -21.76 -11.30 23.26
N PRO A 70 -21.04 -10.48 24.06
CA PRO A 70 -21.57 -9.25 24.62
C PRO A 70 -22.01 -8.28 23.52
N THR A 71 -23.05 -7.50 23.83
CA THR A 71 -23.40 -6.38 22.96
C THR A 71 -22.40 -5.24 23.15
N ALA A 72 -22.07 -4.47 22.10
CA ALA A 72 -20.99 -3.48 22.12
C ALA A 72 -21.29 -2.21 22.97
N HIS A 73 -22.02 -2.37 24.08
CA HIS A 73 -22.29 -1.34 25.07
C HIS A 73 -21.50 -1.70 26.34
N GLY A 74 -20.62 -0.80 26.79
CA GLY A 74 -19.82 -0.97 28.01
C GLY A 74 -18.37 -1.44 27.74
N ASP A 75 -17.43 -0.50 27.77
CA ASP A 75 -16.00 -0.76 27.51
C ASP A 75 -15.35 -1.76 28.48
N SER A 76 -15.80 -1.80 29.73
CA SER A 76 -15.29 -2.70 30.77
C SER A 76 -15.82 -4.12 30.62
N GLU A 77 -17.05 -4.29 30.16
CA GLU A 77 -17.70 -5.59 30.00
C GLU A 77 -17.11 -6.39 28.84
N ILE A 78 -16.82 -5.71 27.72
CA ILE A 78 -16.20 -6.32 26.55
C ILE A 78 -14.80 -6.84 26.91
N ALA A 79 -13.97 -6.01 27.55
CA ALA A 79 -12.63 -6.40 27.97
C ALA A 79 -12.65 -7.57 28.97
N ALA A 80 -13.56 -7.52 29.94
CA ALA A 80 -13.72 -8.60 30.93
C ALA A 80 -14.16 -9.91 30.27
N TRP A 81 -15.05 -9.86 29.29
CA TRP A 81 -15.51 -11.04 28.56
C TRP A 81 -14.37 -11.70 27.78
N PHE A 82 -13.58 -10.94 27.03
CA PHE A 82 -12.43 -11.47 26.28
C PHE A 82 -11.34 -12.02 27.21
N ALA A 83 -11.08 -11.35 28.33
CA ALA A 83 -10.13 -11.82 29.35
C ALA A 83 -10.57 -13.14 29.98
N ARG A 84 -11.88 -13.33 30.20
CA ARG A 84 -12.47 -14.53 30.81
C ARG A 84 -12.56 -15.71 29.86
N HIS A 85 -13.11 -15.52 28.66
CA HIS A 85 -13.42 -16.64 27.75
C HIS A 85 -12.29 -16.96 26.77
N ARG A 86 -11.39 -16.00 26.50
CA ARG A 86 -10.23 -16.13 25.61
C ARG A 86 -10.55 -16.90 24.31
N PRO A 87 -11.61 -16.52 23.57
CA PRO A 87 -12.08 -17.32 22.45
C PRO A 87 -11.00 -17.42 21.36
N ALA A 88 -10.84 -18.61 20.79
CA ALA A 88 -10.14 -18.75 19.53
C ALA A 88 -11.05 -18.22 18.41
N GLY A 89 -10.50 -17.39 17.51
CA GLY A 89 -11.27 -16.87 16.39
C GLY A 89 -10.44 -16.29 15.28
N GLY A 90 -11.12 -15.94 14.20
CA GLY A 90 -10.52 -15.35 13.01
C GLY A 90 -11.56 -14.97 11.98
N LEU A 91 -11.12 -14.69 10.75
CA LEU A 91 -12.03 -14.48 9.62
C LEU A 91 -13.00 -15.66 9.50
N ALA A 92 -14.26 -15.35 9.17
CA ALA A 92 -15.25 -16.39 8.92
C ALA A 92 -14.74 -17.33 7.82
N ALA A 93 -14.98 -18.64 7.99
CA ALA A 93 -14.48 -19.69 7.10
C ALA A 93 -14.62 -19.39 5.60
N PRO A 94 -15.80 -18.98 5.07
CA PRO A 94 -15.95 -18.71 3.64
C PRO A 94 -15.05 -17.57 3.14
N PHE A 95 -14.90 -16.51 3.93
CA PHE A 95 -14.05 -15.37 3.55
C PHE A 95 -12.57 -15.71 3.68
N HIS A 96 -12.17 -16.44 4.73
CA HIS A 96 -10.80 -16.92 4.88
C HIS A 96 -10.38 -17.77 3.69
N ASP A 97 -11.20 -18.74 3.29
CA ASP A 97 -10.88 -19.65 2.19
C ASP A 97 -10.85 -18.93 0.85
N LEU A 98 -11.79 -18.03 0.60
CA LEU A 98 -11.80 -17.18 -0.59
C LEU A 98 -10.52 -16.33 -0.67
N LEU A 99 -10.17 -15.63 0.41
CA LEU A 99 -8.99 -14.76 0.47
C LEU A 99 -7.69 -15.56 0.44
N ARG A 100 -7.66 -16.79 0.95
CA ARG A 100 -6.49 -17.68 0.85
C ARG A 100 -6.25 -18.13 -0.58
N ARG A 101 -7.29 -18.38 -1.37
CA ARG A 101 -7.17 -18.99 -2.71
C ARG A 101 -7.19 -17.98 -3.85
N SER A 102 -7.93 -16.88 -3.71
CA SER A 102 -8.13 -15.89 -4.77
C SER A 102 -7.33 -14.62 -4.53
N GLY A 103 -6.33 -14.38 -5.37
CA GLY A 103 -5.58 -13.12 -5.39
C GLY A 103 -6.45 -11.93 -5.76
N PHE A 104 -7.37 -12.11 -6.70
CA PHE A 104 -8.36 -11.09 -7.06
C PHE A 104 -9.21 -10.67 -5.84
N ALA A 105 -9.78 -11.62 -5.11
CA ALA A 105 -10.60 -11.31 -3.94
C ALA A 105 -9.80 -10.53 -2.87
N ARG A 106 -8.51 -10.84 -2.69
CA ARG A 106 -7.64 -10.06 -1.80
C ARG A 106 -7.44 -8.64 -2.30
N VAL A 107 -7.09 -8.45 -3.58
CA VAL A 107 -6.87 -7.13 -4.19
C VAL A 107 -8.13 -6.27 -4.01
N THR A 108 -9.30 -6.78 -4.41
CA THR A 108 -10.57 -6.06 -4.33
C THR A 108 -10.94 -5.71 -2.89
N ALA A 109 -10.78 -6.64 -1.94
CA ALA A 109 -11.09 -6.38 -0.54
C ALA A 109 -10.16 -5.32 0.05
N VAL A 110 -8.85 -5.41 -0.22
CA VAL A 110 -7.84 -4.44 0.25
C VAL A 110 -8.11 -3.06 -0.33
N GLU A 111 -8.35 -2.97 -1.64
CA GLU A 111 -8.66 -1.70 -2.31
C GLU A 111 -9.92 -1.05 -1.74
N ALA A 112 -10.99 -1.82 -1.56
CA ALA A 112 -12.23 -1.32 -0.96
C ALA A 112 -12.03 -0.82 0.49
N ILE A 113 -11.23 -1.52 1.28
CA ILE A 113 -10.89 -1.10 2.65
C ILE A 113 -10.07 0.19 2.65
N LEU A 114 -9.05 0.28 1.81
CA LEU A 114 -8.20 1.46 1.70
C LEU A 114 -9.00 2.68 1.24
N LEU A 115 -9.79 2.52 0.18
CA LEU A 115 -10.62 3.58 -0.39
C LEU A 115 -11.64 4.12 0.63
N LYS A 116 -12.30 3.22 1.36
CA LYS A 116 -13.37 3.58 2.30
C LYS A 116 -12.87 4.14 3.62
N TYR A 117 -11.75 3.63 4.14
CA TYR A 117 -11.37 3.90 5.53
C TYR A 117 -10.00 4.54 5.74
N LEU A 118 -9.07 4.44 4.79
CA LEU A 118 -7.72 4.98 4.95
C LEU A 118 -7.45 6.27 4.17
N GLY A 119 -8.36 6.69 3.29
CA GLY A 119 -8.37 8.08 2.81
C GLY A 119 -7.06 8.48 2.11
N ASP A 120 -6.56 9.70 2.39
CA ASP A 120 -5.29 10.29 1.89
C ASP A 120 -4.07 9.89 2.75
N GLY A 121 -4.26 9.02 3.74
CA GLY A 121 -3.17 8.53 4.58
C GLY A 121 -2.28 7.54 3.83
N ASP A 122 -0.98 7.54 4.16
CA ASP A 122 -0.03 6.58 3.61
C ASP A 122 -0.30 5.18 4.19
N GLY A 123 -1.24 4.44 3.57
CA GLY A 123 -1.55 3.06 3.90
C GLY A 123 -0.40 2.08 3.59
N SER A 124 0.68 2.52 2.92
CA SER A 124 1.78 1.66 2.50
C SER A 124 2.46 0.99 3.70
N ALA A 125 2.70 1.73 4.78
CA ALA A 125 3.30 1.17 6.00
C ALA A 125 2.41 0.08 6.63
N LEU A 126 1.09 0.26 6.62
CA LEU A 126 0.15 -0.76 7.09
C LEU A 126 0.13 -1.98 6.17
N LEU A 127 0.17 -1.77 4.85
CA LEU A 127 0.26 -2.86 3.89
C LEU A 127 1.58 -3.63 4.02
N GLU A 128 2.69 -2.96 4.32
CA GLU A 128 3.97 -3.62 4.61
C GLU A 128 3.87 -4.51 5.86
N ASP A 129 3.40 -3.94 6.97
CA ASP A 129 3.29 -4.66 8.24
C ASP A 129 2.28 -5.82 8.22
N THR A 130 1.27 -5.74 7.35
CA THR A 130 0.29 -6.82 7.16
C THR A 130 0.71 -7.81 6.08
N GLY A 131 1.80 -7.56 5.35
CA GLY A 131 2.27 -8.41 4.24
C GLY A 131 1.33 -8.36 3.03
N LEU A 132 0.77 -7.20 2.74
CA LEU A 132 -0.14 -6.91 1.62
C LEU A 132 0.44 -5.91 0.61
N HIS A 133 1.68 -5.43 0.80
CA HIS A 133 2.35 -4.55 -0.17
C HIS A 133 2.89 -5.33 -1.40
N ASP A 134 3.09 -6.63 -1.27
CA ASP A 134 3.73 -7.48 -2.29
C ASP A 134 2.83 -7.72 -3.52
N PRO A 135 3.33 -7.56 -4.77
CA PRO A 135 2.59 -7.86 -5.99
C PRO A 135 2.07 -9.32 -6.06
N ALA A 136 2.72 -10.27 -5.39
CA ALA A 136 2.22 -11.64 -5.28
C ALA A 136 0.91 -11.74 -4.47
N MET A 137 0.39 -10.64 -3.90
CA MET A 137 -0.97 -10.56 -3.38
C MET A 137 -2.03 -10.92 -4.45
N ALA A 138 -1.76 -10.63 -5.72
CA ALA A 138 -2.69 -10.89 -6.82
C ALA A 138 -2.63 -12.34 -7.35
N GLU A 139 -1.69 -13.17 -6.88
CA GLU A 139 -1.50 -14.54 -7.38
C GLU A 139 -2.42 -15.55 -6.68
N ASP A 140 -2.99 -16.50 -7.43
CA ASP A 140 -3.79 -17.57 -6.84
C ASP A 140 -2.88 -18.66 -6.26
N THR A 141 -3.14 -19.06 -5.01
CA THR A 141 -2.24 -19.93 -4.21
C THR A 141 -2.47 -21.43 -4.42
N ASP A 142 -3.46 -21.82 -5.23
CA ASP A 142 -3.91 -23.20 -5.38
C ASP A 142 -3.61 -23.75 -6.78
N ALA A 143 -2.49 -24.47 -6.89
CA ALA A 143 -2.10 -25.18 -8.11
C ALA A 143 -3.13 -26.26 -8.53
N SER A 144 -3.97 -26.75 -7.62
CA SER A 144 -5.00 -27.76 -7.94
C SER A 144 -6.23 -27.18 -8.65
N ILE A 145 -6.52 -25.89 -8.43
CA ILE A 145 -7.51 -25.13 -9.21
C ILE A 145 -6.89 -24.68 -10.54
N ALA A 146 -5.59 -24.37 -10.57
CA ALA A 146 -4.85 -24.07 -11.80
C ALA A 146 -4.78 -25.27 -12.75
N ALA A 147 -4.63 -26.50 -12.23
CA ALA A 147 -4.56 -27.72 -13.03
C ALA A 147 -5.93 -28.20 -13.55
N ALA A 148 -7.02 -28.00 -12.80
CA ALA A 148 -8.38 -28.36 -13.23
C ALA A 148 -9.00 -27.36 -14.23
N ARG A 149 -8.36 -26.20 -14.44
CA ARG A 149 -8.76 -25.17 -15.42
C ARG A 149 -7.60 -24.80 -16.35
N ALA A 150 -6.79 -25.76 -16.77
CA ALA A 150 -5.85 -25.52 -17.85
C ALA A 150 -6.57 -25.62 -19.20
N PRO A 151 -6.81 -24.51 -19.93
CA PRO A 151 -6.71 -24.57 -21.37
C PRO A 151 -5.25 -24.40 -21.79
N ALA A 152 -4.95 -25.01 -22.92
CA ALA A 152 -3.74 -24.77 -23.68
C ALA A 152 -3.52 -23.26 -23.93
N ASP A 153 -2.25 -22.85 -23.90
CA ASP A 153 -1.71 -21.52 -24.23
C ASP A 153 -1.77 -20.43 -23.12
N PRO A 154 -0.62 -19.98 -22.58
CA PRO A 154 -0.53 -18.91 -21.57
C PRO A 154 -0.96 -17.52 -22.07
N ALA A 155 -1.10 -17.29 -23.38
CA ALA A 155 -1.69 -16.05 -23.89
C ALA A 155 -3.22 -16.01 -23.69
N VAL A 156 -3.87 -17.16 -23.80
CA VAL A 156 -5.33 -17.33 -23.65
C VAL A 156 -5.76 -17.17 -22.20
N THR A 157 -4.93 -17.61 -21.24
CA THR A 157 -5.21 -17.43 -19.80
C THR A 157 -5.14 -15.98 -19.33
N ARG A 158 -4.21 -15.17 -19.86
CA ARG A 158 -4.12 -13.74 -19.51
C ARG A 158 -5.29 -12.93 -20.08
N ALA A 159 -5.73 -13.24 -21.29
CA ALA A 159 -6.90 -12.60 -21.91
C ALA A 159 -8.18 -12.94 -21.15
N ALA A 160 -8.42 -14.22 -20.84
CA ALA A 160 -9.59 -14.63 -20.06
C ALA A 160 -9.58 -14.04 -18.63
N GLN A 161 -8.40 -13.88 -18.02
CA GLN A 161 -8.28 -13.23 -16.72
C GLN A 161 -8.58 -11.73 -16.78
N TYR A 162 -8.10 -11.05 -17.83
CA TYR A 162 -8.43 -9.65 -18.10
C TYR A 162 -9.92 -9.44 -18.33
N GLU A 163 -10.55 -10.25 -19.18
CA GLU A 163 -11.99 -10.21 -19.45
C GLU A 163 -12.82 -10.41 -18.18
N ARG A 164 -12.37 -11.31 -17.30
CA ARG A 164 -13.02 -11.55 -16.02
C ARG A 164 -12.95 -10.33 -15.09
N TRP A 165 -11.83 -9.60 -15.09
CA TRP A 165 -11.71 -8.35 -14.34
C TRP A 165 -12.57 -7.24 -14.93
N CYS A 166 -12.63 -7.13 -16.26
CA CYS A 166 -13.51 -6.17 -16.95
C CYS A 166 -14.99 -6.41 -16.62
N ALA A 167 -15.48 -7.65 -16.74
CA ALA A 167 -16.87 -7.98 -16.46
C ALA A 167 -17.30 -7.59 -15.02
N LEU A 168 -16.40 -7.77 -14.05
CA LEU A 168 -16.66 -7.40 -12.66
C LEU A 168 -16.69 -5.89 -12.43
N LEU A 169 -15.95 -5.11 -13.22
CA LEU A 169 -16.00 -3.64 -13.18
C LEU A 169 -17.27 -3.12 -13.87
N ASP A 170 -17.68 -3.74 -14.96
CA ASP A 170 -18.92 -3.39 -15.67
C ASP A 170 -20.16 -3.62 -14.80
N ASP A 171 -20.19 -4.72 -14.04
CA ASP A 171 -21.23 -5.00 -13.05
C ASP A 171 -21.25 -3.95 -11.90
N GLY A 172 -20.08 -3.41 -11.54
CA GLY A 172 -19.95 -2.34 -10.53
C GLY A 172 -20.29 -0.94 -11.05
N ALA A 173 -20.04 -0.67 -12.34
CA ALA A 173 -20.30 0.61 -12.99
C ALA A 173 -21.81 0.92 -13.15
N ALA A 174 -22.66 -0.10 -13.10
CA ALA A 174 -24.11 0.05 -13.03
C ALA A 174 -24.60 0.78 -11.75
N GLY A 175 -23.73 0.94 -10.73
CA GLY A 175 -24.01 1.58 -9.45
C GLY A 175 -23.76 3.11 -9.37
N GLY A 176 -23.42 3.77 -10.47
CA GLY A 176 -23.19 5.22 -10.51
C GLY A 176 -21.71 5.62 -10.58
N GLY A 177 -21.46 6.81 -11.13
CA GLY A 177 -20.14 7.25 -11.62
C GLY A 177 -19.01 7.26 -10.59
N VAL A 178 -17.77 7.13 -11.10
CA VAL A 178 -16.54 7.10 -10.31
C VAL A 178 -16.44 8.35 -9.41
N PRO A 179 -16.39 8.18 -8.08
CA PRO A 179 -16.22 9.32 -7.18
C PRO A 179 -14.87 9.99 -7.42
N ARG A 180 -14.88 11.27 -7.80
CA ARG A 180 -13.67 12.08 -7.94
C ARG A 180 -13.32 12.69 -6.59
N ARG A 181 -12.17 12.32 -6.04
CA ARG A 181 -11.66 12.89 -4.79
C ARG A 181 -10.70 14.04 -5.08
N ALA A 182 -11.00 15.22 -4.54
CA ALA A 182 -10.08 16.34 -4.55
C ALA A 182 -9.00 16.13 -3.48
N VAL A 183 -7.75 15.98 -3.90
CA VAL A 183 -6.60 15.89 -3.01
C VAL A 183 -6.04 17.30 -2.78
N LEU A 184 -6.10 17.79 -1.54
CA LEU A 184 -5.34 18.98 -1.15
C LEU A 184 -3.89 18.55 -0.89
N ARG A 185 -3.00 18.87 -1.83
CA ARG A 185 -1.56 18.65 -1.67
C ARG A 185 -0.95 19.83 -0.92
N HIS A 186 -0.56 19.64 0.34
CA HIS A 186 0.36 20.56 1.00
C HIS A 186 1.76 20.39 0.42
N ALA A 187 2.04 21.04 -0.71
CA ALA A 187 3.37 21.07 -1.28
C ALA A 187 4.24 22.03 -0.45
N PRO A 188 5.39 21.59 0.09
CA PRO A 188 6.33 22.52 0.69
C PRO A 188 6.76 23.56 -0.34
N LEU A 189 6.94 24.81 0.08
CA LEU A 189 7.47 25.89 -0.75
C LEU A 189 8.91 25.53 -1.16
N ARG A 190 9.06 24.96 -2.36
CA ARG A 190 10.36 24.64 -2.96
C ARG A 190 10.95 25.90 -3.60
N SER A 191 12.25 26.11 -3.47
CA SER A 191 12.93 27.22 -4.16
C SER A 191 12.81 27.08 -5.67
N ALA A 192 12.01 27.97 -6.29
CA ALA A 192 11.88 28.05 -7.74
C ALA A 192 13.24 28.30 -8.42
N ALA A 193 14.15 29.02 -7.74
CA ALA A 193 15.51 29.27 -8.21
C ALA A 193 16.34 27.99 -8.26
N ALA A 194 16.33 27.18 -7.21
CA ALA A 194 17.06 25.91 -7.18
C ALA A 194 16.54 24.95 -8.25
N ARG A 195 15.22 24.87 -8.43
CA ARG A 195 14.59 24.08 -9.49
C ARG A 195 15.01 24.53 -10.89
N ARG A 196 15.00 25.83 -11.16
CA ARG A 196 15.45 26.39 -12.46
C ARG A 196 16.93 26.11 -12.72
N ALA A 197 17.78 26.21 -11.70
CA ALA A 197 19.21 25.90 -11.83
C ALA A 197 19.45 24.44 -12.24
N VAL A 198 18.71 23.50 -11.64
CA VAL A 198 18.82 22.07 -11.98
C VAL A 198 18.31 21.79 -13.40
N LEU A 199 17.19 22.41 -13.80
CA LEU A 199 16.68 22.28 -15.18
C LEU A 199 17.65 22.87 -16.22
N ALA A 200 18.29 23.99 -15.91
CA ALA A 200 19.31 24.58 -16.78
C ALA A 200 20.53 23.65 -16.90
N ARG A 201 21.03 23.15 -15.77
CA ARG A 201 22.16 22.20 -15.71
C ARG A 201 21.88 20.88 -16.40
N SER A 202 20.64 20.41 -16.40
CA SER A 202 20.28 19.14 -17.02
C SER A 202 20.37 19.18 -18.55
N GLY A 203 20.30 20.37 -19.16
CA GLY A 203 20.29 20.54 -20.62
C GLY A 203 19.15 19.76 -21.29
N GLY A 204 18.03 19.60 -20.58
CA GLY A 204 16.87 18.84 -21.05
C GLY A 204 17.05 17.32 -21.04
N ARG A 205 18.09 16.79 -20.39
CA ARG A 205 18.33 15.34 -20.28
C ARG A 205 18.19 14.84 -18.85
N CYS A 206 17.86 13.57 -18.71
CA CYS A 206 17.92 12.88 -17.43
C CYS A 206 19.37 12.86 -16.92
N GLU A 207 19.59 13.21 -15.66
CA GLU A 207 20.91 13.24 -15.04
C GLU A 207 21.32 11.89 -14.44
N ASN A 208 20.47 10.86 -14.51
CA ASN A 208 20.88 9.49 -14.15
C ASN A 208 21.81 8.93 -15.25
N PRO A 209 23.08 8.57 -14.95
CA PRO A 209 24.02 8.04 -15.93
C PRO A 209 23.60 6.69 -16.52
N ALA A 210 22.81 5.91 -15.78
CA ALA A 210 22.27 4.63 -16.22
C ALA A 210 20.86 4.76 -16.85
N CYS A 211 20.47 5.96 -17.30
CA CYS A 211 19.17 6.16 -17.91
C CYS A 211 19.06 5.41 -19.24
N GLY A 212 18.04 4.55 -19.36
CA GLY A 212 17.73 3.81 -20.60
C GLY A 212 17.08 4.65 -21.70
N GLY A 213 17.01 5.98 -21.54
CA GLY A 213 16.35 6.90 -22.46
C GLY A 213 15.12 7.57 -21.84
N ALA A 214 14.91 8.82 -22.25
CA ALA A 214 13.66 9.55 -22.05
C ALA A 214 12.99 9.70 -23.43
N PRO A 215 11.65 9.78 -23.49
CA PRO A 215 10.97 10.09 -24.75
C PRO A 215 11.45 11.45 -25.29
N ASP A 216 11.50 11.59 -26.62
CA ASP A 216 11.82 12.85 -27.30
C ASP A 216 10.69 13.89 -27.22
N ASP A 217 9.53 13.47 -26.69
CA ASP A 217 8.36 14.31 -26.54
C ASP A 217 8.53 15.34 -25.40
N VAL A 218 7.73 16.41 -25.49
CA VAL A 218 7.76 17.55 -24.58
C VAL A 218 6.38 17.82 -24.02
N THR A 219 6.32 18.56 -22.91
CA THR A 219 5.04 19.07 -22.37
C THR A 219 4.35 20.01 -23.37
N ASP A 220 3.06 20.29 -23.18
CA ASP A 220 2.30 21.30 -23.94
C ASP A 220 2.97 22.68 -23.97
N ARG A 221 3.88 22.95 -23.03
CA ARG A 221 4.66 24.19 -22.94
C ARG A 221 6.07 24.07 -23.55
N GLY A 222 6.36 23.01 -24.29
CA GLY A 222 7.65 22.77 -24.94
C GLY A 222 8.80 22.40 -23.98
N ALA A 223 8.51 22.15 -22.71
CA ALA A 223 9.55 21.75 -21.74
C ALA A 223 9.79 20.22 -21.78
N PRO A 224 11.05 19.77 -21.60
CA PRO A 224 11.36 18.34 -21.48
C PRO A 224 10.56 17.66 -20.37
N LEU A 225 10.18 16.39 -20.59
CA LEU A 225 9.47 15.55 -19.62
C LEU A 225 10.40 15.09 -18.47
N LEU A 226 10.84 16.05 -17.67
CA LEU A 226 11.74 15.87 -16.54
C LEU A 226 11.14 16.41 -15.25
N GLU A 227 11.33 15.65 -14.18
CA GLU A 227 10.99 16.02 -12.81
C GLU A 227 12.27 16.36 -12.05
N VAL A 228 12.30 17.53 -11.42
CA VAL A 228 13.39 17.91 -10.51
C VAL A 228 13.03 17.48 -9.11
N ASP A 229 13.95 16.74 -8.49
CA ASP A 229 13.73 16.16 -7.17
C ASP A 229 15.00 16.20 -6.31
N HIS A 230 14.84 16.22 -4.99
CA HIS A 230 15.95 16.22 -4.04
C HIS A 230 16.48 14.81 -3.86
N VAL A 231 17.77 14.57 -4.06
CA VAL A 231 18.36 13.23 -3.90
C VAL A 231 18.21 12.72 -2.47
N LEU A 232 18.37 13.64 -1.50
CA LEU A 232 18.06 13.44 -0.10
C LEU A 232 16.78 14.19 0.23
N ASP A 233 15.75 13.48 0.69
CA ASP A 233 14.43 14.08 0.95
C ASP A 233 14.53 15.26 1.93
N LEU A 234 13.85 16.37 1.59
CA LEU A 234 13.75 17.56 2.46
C LEU A 234 13.21 17.22 3.85
N ALA A 235 12.32 16.23 3.96
CA ALA A 235 11.77 15.73 5.22
C ALA A 235 12.83 15.11 6.16
N ARG A 236 14.03 14.79 5.65
CA ARG A 236 15.18 14.30 6.42
C ARG A 236 16.25 15.37 6.63
N GLY A 237 15.93 16.65 6.42
CA GLY A 237 16.87 17.77 6.60
C GLY A 237 17.84 17.99 5.43
N GLY A 238 17.51 17.47 4.24
CA GLY A 238 18.30 17.71 3.03
C GLY A 238 18.28 19.20 2.63
N PRO A 239 19.38 19.76 2.08
CA PRO A 239 19.41 21.15 1.66
C PRO A 239 18.58 21.36 0.38
N ASP A 240 17.77 22.42 0.33
CA ASP A 240 17.06 22.87 -0.89
C ASP A 240 18.03 23.60 -1.83
N HIS A 241 19.01 22.86 -2.35
CA HIS A 241 20.16 23.39 -3.10
C HIS A 241 20.49 22.50 -4.32
N PRO A 242 20.88 23.08 -5.49
CA PRO A 242 21.16 22.32 -6.70
C PRO A 242 22.20 21.19 -6.55
N ARG A 243 23.16 21.34 -5.63
CA ARG A 243 24.14 20.31 -5.22
C ARG A 243 23.51 18.98 -4.77
N ALA A 244 22.30 19.03 -4.23
CA ALA A 244 21.58 17.88 -3.69
C ALA A 244 20.28 17.58 -4.46
N MET A 245 20.09 18.20 -5.62
CA MET A 245 18.90 18.06 -6.46
C MET A 245 19.32 17.52 -7.83
N VAL A 246 18.40 16.81 -8.49
CA VAL A 246 18.66 16.12 -9.75
C VAL A 246 17.43 16.20 -10.67
N ALA A 247 17.66 16.30 -11.98
CA ALA A 247 16.59 16.17 -12.98
C ALA A 247 16.48 14.72 -13.48
N LEU A 248 15.30 14.11 -13.36
CA LEU A 248 15.05 12.72 -13.73
C LEU A 248 13.86 12.60 -14.68
N CYS A 249 13.90 11.62 -15.58
CA CYS A 249 12.70 11.20 -16.33
C CYS A 249 11.73 10.42 -15.41
N PRO A 250 10.45 10.24 -15.80
CA PRO A 250 9.46 9.54 -14.99
C PRO A 250 9.90 8.13 -14.55
N ASN A 251 10.59 7.40 -15.44
CA ASN A 251 11.09 6.05 -15.13
C ASN A 251 12.19 6.08 -14.08
N CYS A 252 13.20 6.96 -14.22
CA CYS A 252 14.29 7.06 -13.25
C CYS A 252 13.79 7.62 -11.91
N HIS A 253 12.82 8.54 -11.93
CA HIS A 253 12.16 9.03 -10.73
C HIS A 253 11.39 7.92 -10.00
N ALA A 254 10.68 7.05 -10.73
CA ALA A 254 10.03 5.86 -10.15
C ALA A 254 11.04 4.88 -9.52
N VAL A 255 12.20 4.64 -10.15
CA VAL A 255 13.25 3.78 -9.57
C VAL A 255 13.81 4.39 -8.28
N LYS A 256 14.04 5.71 -8.25
CA LYS A 256 14.52 6.41 -7.05
C LYS A 256 13.52 6.38 -5.89
N THR A 257 12.23 6.45 -6.17
CA THR A 257 11.19 6.52 -5.13
C THR A 257 10.80 5.14 -4.59
N ARG A 258 10.56 4.18 -5.50
CA ARG A 258 9.99 2.86 -5.17
C ARG A 258 10.74 1.66 -5.75
N GLY A 259 11.86 1.88 -6.45
CA GLY A 259 12.66 0.81 -7.03
C GLY A 259 13.39 -0.04 -5.97
N ARG A 260 13.68 -1.29 -6.33
CA ARG A 260 14.48 -2.21 -5.50
C ARG A 260 15.90 -1.68 -5.25
N THR A 261 16.46 -0.95 -6.20
CA THR A 261 17.83 -0.38 -6.17
C THR A 261 17.85 1.09 -5.74
N ARG A 262 16.80 1.58 -5.06
CA ARG A 262 16.64 3.01 -4.75
C ARG A 262 17.79 3.61 -3.94
N GLU A 263 18.33 2.89 -2.96
CA GLU A 263 19.40 3.42 -2.10
C GLU A 263 20.74 3.53 -2.83
N SER A 264 21.10 2.51 -3.62
CA SER A 264 22.29 2.57 -4.46
C SER A 264 22.16 3.65 -5.54
N LEU A 265 20.97 3.79 -6.13
CA LEU A 265 20.69 4.87 -7.08
C LEU A 265 20.80 6.25 -6.41
N ARG A 266 20.27 6.45 -5.21
CA ARG A 266 20.41 7.72 -4.48
C ARG A 266 21.87 8.10 -4.24
N ALA A 267 22.71 7.14 -3.86
CA ALA A 267 24.15 7.39 -3.67
C ALA A 267 24.80 7.87 -4.97
N VAL A 268 24.53 7.20 -6.10
CA VAL A 268 25.02 7.61 -7.43
C VAL A 268 24.50 8.99 -7.82
N LEU A 269 23.20 9.25 -7.67
CA LEU A 269 22.60 10.53 -8.04
C LEU A 269 23.14 11.69 -7.19
N LEU A 270 23.52 11.44 -5.94
CA LEU A 270 24.08 12.46 -5.07
C LEU A 270 25.49 12.87 -5.54
N ASP A 271 26.30 11.88 -5.93
CA ASP A 271 27.61 12.13 -6.51
C ASP A 271 27.48 12.91 -7.82
N VAL A 272 26.60 12.47 -8.72
CA VAL A 272 26.32 13.15 -9.98
C VAL A 272 25.83 14.59 -9.77
N ALA A 273 24.90 14.81 -8.83
CA ALA A 273 24.39 16.15 -8.53
C ALA A 273 25.51 17.09 -8.04
N ARG A 274 26.46 16.59 -7.24
CA ARG A 274 27.64 17.33 -6.77
C ARG A 274 28.59 17.63 -7.92
N SER A 275 29.03 16.61 -8.66
CA SER A 275 29.98 16.79 -9.78
C SER A 275 29.43 17.75 -10.84
N ARG A 276 28.16 17.62 -11.21
CA ARG A 276 27.52 18.53 -12.18
C ARG A 276 27.33 19.93 -11.61
N HIS A 277 27.08 20.08 -10.31
CA HIS A 277 26.99 21.41 -9.68
C HIS A 277 28.34 22.13 -9.68
N ASP A 278 29.41 21.44 -9.28
CA ASP A 278 30.76 21.99 -9.23
C ASP A 278 31.24 22.39 -10.64
N ALA A 279 30.91 21.58 -11.66
CA ALA A 279 31.21 21.89 -13.06
C ALA A 279 30.52 23.17 -13.58
N MET A 280 29.38 23.59 -12.99
CA MET A 280 28.70 24.83 -13.36
C MET A 280 29.30 26.07 -12.68
N GLY A 281 30.03 25.89 -11.56
CA GLY A 281 30.59 26.99 -10.76
C GLY A 281 32.08 27.26 -10.99
N GLY A 282 32.76 26.42 -11.76
CA GLY A 282 34.20 26.52 -12.04
C GLY A 282 34.57 27.18 -13.38
N GLY A 283 33.72 28.05 -13.93
CA GLY A 283 33.94 28.76 -15.20
C GLY A 283 34.05 30.27 -15.04
#